data_AF-A0A940W682-F1
#
_entry.id   AF-A0A940W682-F1
#
_cell.length_a   1.000
_cell.length_b   1.000
_cell.length_c   1.000
_cell.angle_alpha   90.00
_cell.angle_beta   90.00
_cell.angle_gamma   90.00
#
_symmetry.space_group_name_H-M   'P 1'
#
loop_
_entity.id
_entity.type
_entity.pdbx_description
1 polymer ?
#
loop_
_entity_poly.entity_id
_entity_poly.type
_entity_poly.pdbx_seq_one_letter_code
_entity_poly.pdbx_strand_id
1 'polypeptide(L)' 'GAKTVSVFRGSDGRYAAPVGPDHRFFQAPLPCTACQIKGDKVCPRDAECRASIKAAEVAAAMVTFLRGSGAAATAGEAP' A
#
# COMPACT_ATOMS: atom_id res chain seq x y z
N GLY A 1 7.72 13.67 3.70
CA GLY A 1 6.86 12.73 4.47
C GLY A 1 7.50 11.37 4.50
N ALA A 2 7.02 10.44 5.33
CA ALA A 2 7.55 9.08 5.36
C ALA A 2 7.17 8.30 4.09
N LYS A 3 8.12 7.58 3.49
CA LYS A 3 7.85 6.68 2.36
C LYS A 3 6.92 5.56 2.82
N THR A 4 5.75 5.43 2.18
CA THR A 4 4.67 4.58 2.71
C THR A 4 4.06 3.73 1.61
N VAL A 5 3.84 2.46 1.93
CA VAL A 5 3.03 1.54 1.13
C VAL A 5 1.75 1.22 1.90
N SER A 6 0.59 1.56 1.34
CA SER A 6 -0.70 1.29 1.97
C SER A 6 -1.45 0.17 1.26
N VAL A 7 -2.16 -0.65 2.01
CA VAL A 7 -2.99 -1.74 1.48
C VAL A 7 -4.44 -1.47 1.87
N PHE A 8 -5.28 -1.21 0.88
CA PHE A 8 -6.69 -0.89 1.07
C PHE A 8 -7.57 -2.08 0.74
N ARG A 9 -8.41 -2.46 1.70
CA ARG A 9 -9.45 -3.48 1.50
C ARG A 9 -10.84 -2.89 1.67
N GLY A 10 -11.19 -2.35 2.83
CA GLY A 10 -12.53 -1.81 3.11
C GLY A 10 -12.72 -0.32 2.84
N SER A 11 -11.80 0.33 2.11
CA SER A 11 -11.89 1.76 1.80
C SER A 11 -11.29 2.02 0.41
N ASP A 12 -11.68 3.11 -0.23
CA ASP A 12 -11.09 3.52 -1.50
C ASP A 12 -9.82 4.33 -1.24
N GLY A 13 -8.69 3.73 -1.60
CA GLY A 13 -7.37 4.32 -1.50
C GLY A 13 -7.24 5.63 -2.28
N ARG A 14 -8.05 5.91 -3.31
CA ARG A 14 -8.00 7.20 -4.00
C ARG A 14 -8.34 8.38 -3.09
N TYR A 15 -9.15 8.16 -2.05
CA TYR A 15 -9.58 9.20 -1.12
C TYR A 15 -8.87 9.09 0.24
N ALA A 16 -8.53 7.87 0.66
CA ALA A 16 -7.93 7.61 1.97
C ALA A 16 -6.40 7.55 1.95
N ALA A 17 -5.77 7.47 0.77
CA ALA A 17 -4.31 7.46 0.66
C ALA A 17 -3.68 8.80 1.02
N PRO A 18 -2.53 8.78 1.72
CA PRO A 18 -1.59 9.90 1.70
C PRO A 18 -1.30 10.38 0.27
N VAL A 19 -1.24 11.70 0.11
CA VAL A 19 -0.87 12.31 -1.17
C VAL A 19 0.64 12.45 -1.28
N GLY A 20 1.17 12.26 -2.50
CA GLY A 20 2.56 12.57 -2.84
C GLY A 20 3.32 11.43 -3.52
N PRO A 21 4.51 11.71 -4.06
CA PRO A 21 5.31 10.76 -4.83
C PRO A 21 5.96 9.66 -3.99
N ASP A 22 6.12 9.89 -2.68
CA ASP A 22 6.65 8.91 -1.72
C ASP A 22 5.57 7.97 -1.17
N HIS A 23 4.39 7.97 -1.77
CA HIS A 23 3.29 7.08 -1.42
C HIS A 23 2.92 6.17 -2.58
N ARG A 24 2.68 4.90 -2.26
CA ARG A 24 2.07 3.95 -3.17
C ARG A 24 1.00 3.15 -2.45
N PHE A 25 -0.09 2.82 -3.14
CA PHE A 25 -1.11 1.95 -2.57
C PHE A 25 -1.51 0.81 -3.48
N PHE A 26 -2.04 -0.23 -2.84
CA PHE A 26 -2.68 -1.36 -3.47
C PHE A 26 -4.13 -1.42 -3.02
N GLN A 27 -5.03 -1.66 -3.97
CA GLN A 27 -6.47 -1.63 -3.76
C GLN A 27 -7.05 -3.01 -4.08
N ALA A 28 -7.72 -3.62 -3.11
CA ALA A 28 -8.60 -4.74 -3.42
C ALA A 28 -9.82 -4.22 -4.17
N PRO A 29 -10.39 -4.98 -5.13
CA PRO A 29 -11.57 -4.53 -5.86
C PRO A 29 -12.69 -4.12 -4.90
N LEU A 30 -13.16 -2.87 -4.99
CA LEU A 30 -14.21 -2.33 -4.11
C LEU A 30 -15.50 -3.17 -4.10
N PRO A 31 -15.96 -3.75 -5.23
CA PRO A 31 -17.11 -4.65 -5.21
C PRO A 31 -16.88 -5.93 -4.40
N CYS A 32 -15.63 -6.38 -4.30
CA CYS A 32 -15.25 -7.57 -3.54
C CYS A 32 -15.29 -7.28 -2.03
N THR A 33 -14.94 -6.06 -1.62
CA THR A 33 -14.80 -5.67 -0.21
C THR A 33 -16.03 -4.95 0.35
N ALA A 34 -17.15 -4.93 -0.38
CA ALA A 34 -18.43 -4.37 0.05
C ALA A 34 -18.88 -4.91 1.42
N CYS A 35 -18.61 -6.17 1.73
CA CYS A 35 -18.86 -6.79 3.03
C CYS A 35 -18.10 -6.09 4.18
N GLN A 36 -16.84 -5.72 3.97
CA GLN A 36 -16.02 -5.02 4.95
C GLN A 36 -16.48 -3.56 5.09
N ILE A 37 -16.88 -2.93 3.97
CA ILE A 37 -17.44 -1.57 3.97
C ILE A 37 -18.75 -1.52 4.76
N LYS A 38 -19.62 -2.54 4.61
CA LYS A 38 -20.90 -2.64 5.31
C LYS A 38 -20.79 -3.06 6.77
N GLY A 39 -19.60 -3.46 7.22
CA GLY A 39 -19.37 -3.90 8.61
C GLY A 39 -19.87 -5.30 8.90
N ASP A 40 -19.97 -6.16 7.88
CA ASP A 40 -20.38 -7.55 8.06
C ASP A 40 -19.36 -8.29 8.94
N LYS A 41 -19.84 -9.05 9.93
CA LYS A 41 -18.97 -9.83 10.83
C LYS A 41 -18.16 -10.91 10.11
N VAL A 42 -18.70 -11.45 9.03
CA VAL A 42 -18.06 -12.48 8.21
C VAL A 42 -18.20 -12.08 6.75
N CYS A 43 -17.08 -11.84 6.08
CA CYS A 43 -17.08 -11.59 4.65
C CYS A 43 -16.87 -12.91 3.88
N PRO A 44 -17.85 -13.38 3.10
CA PRO A 44 -17.77 -14.67 2.41
C PRO A 44 -16.66 -14.73 1.35
N ARG A 45 -16.27 -13.59 0.79
CA ARG A 45 -15.24 -13.49 -0.25
C ARG A 45 -13.89 -12.99 0.28
N ASP A 46 -13.69 -12.91 1.59
CA ASP A 46 -12.49 -12.30 2.17
C ASP A 46 -11.18 -12.87 1.61
N ALA A 47 -11.10 -14.20 1.49
CA ALA A 47 -9.93 -14.89 0.97
C ALA A 47 -9.62 -14.50 -0.48
N GLU A 48 -10.64 -14.44 -1.34
CA GLU A 48 -10.50 -14.03 -2.73
C GLU A 48 -10.08 -12.55 -2.84
N CYS A 49 -10.75 -11.67 -2.08
CA CYS A 49 -10.43 -10.24 -2.07
C CYS A 49 -9.05 -9.95 -1.49
N ARG A 50 -8.55 -10.81 -0.59
CA ARG A 50 -7.18 -10.71 -0.07
C ARG A 50 -6.17 -11.18 -1.12
N ALA A 51 -6.48 -12.26 -1.83
CA ALA A 51 -5.62 -12.83 -2.85
C ALA A 51 -5.44 -11.91 -4.07
N SER A 52 -6.37 -10.98 -4.31
CA SER A 52 -6.22 -9.97 -5.37
C SER A 52 -5.03 -9.02 -5.13
N ILE A 53 -4.56 -8.88 -3.89
CA ILE A 53 -3.36 -8.11 -3.56
C ILE A 53 -2.21 -9.09 -3.27
N LYS A 54 -1.29 -9.20 -4.21
CA LYS A 54 -0.14 -10.10 -4.07
C LYS A 54 0.88 -9.53 -3.09
N ALA A 55 1.22 -10.29 -2.05
CA ALA A 55 2.22 -9.90 -1.06
C ALA A 55 3.59 -9.57 -1.69
N ALA A 56 3.98 -10.29 -2.74
CA ALA A 56 5.22 -10.05 -3.47
C ALA A 56 5.26 -8.65 -4.12
N GLU A 57 4.13 -8.17 -4.66
CA GLU A 57 4.04 -6.84 -5.27
C GLU A 57 4.15 -5.73 -4.22
N VAL A 58 3.52 -5.94 -3.06
CA VAL A 58 3.62 -5.01 -1.93
C VAL A 58 5.06 -4.93 -1.43
N ALA A 59 5.72 -6.08 -1.26
CA ALA A 59 7.11 -6.14 -0.84
C ALA A 59 8.05 -5.47 -1.87
N ALA A 60 7.82 -5.71 -3.17
CA ALA A 60 8.60 -5.05 -4.23
C ALA A 60 8.47 -3.53 -4.19
N ALA A 61 7.27 -3.00 -3.94
CA ALA A 61 7.06 -1.56 -3.77
C ALA A 61 7.82 -1.00 -2.56
N MET A 62 7.83 -1.72 -1.42
CA MET A 62 8.62 -1.34 -0.26
C MET A 62 10.12 -1.30 -0.59
N VAL A 63 10.63 -2.32 -1.29
CA VAL A 63 12.03 -2.38 -1.71
C VAL A 63 12.40 -1.21 -2.63
N THR A 64 11.54 -0.78 -3.54
CA THR A 64 11.79 0.41 -4.37
C THR A 64 11.99 1.66 -3.52
N PHE A 65 11.17 1.86 -2.49
CA PHE A 65 11.33 2.99 -1.57
C PHE A 65 12.61 2.90 -0.73
N LEU A 66 12.99 1.71 -0.27
CA LEU A 66 14.23 1.48 0.48
C LEU A 66 15.47 1.73 -0.40
N ARG A 67 15.47 1.22 -1.63
CA ARG A 67 16.59 1.38 -2.58
C ARG A 67 16.75 2.82 -3.07
N GLY A 68 15.65 3.54 -3.27
CA GLY A 68 15.67 4.97 -3.58
C GLY A 68 16.15 5.86 -2.43
N SER A 69 16.28 5.32 -1.21
CA SER A 69 16.81 6.04 -0.05
C SER A 69 18.34 5.94 0.06
N GLY A 70 19.01 5.15 -0.79
CA GLY A 70 20.45 4.91 -0.76
C GLY A 70 21.32 5.91 -1.52
N ALA A 71 20.75 6.89 -2.23
CA ALA A 71 21.51 7.87 -3.04
C ALA A 71 21.73 9.22 -2.36
N ALA A 72 21.19 9.44 -1.15
CA ALA A 72 21.28 10.73 -0.45
C ALA A 72 22.25 10.74 0.75
N ALA A 73 22.97 9.65 1.02
CA ALA A 73 23.79 9.50 2.23
C ALA A 73 25.32 9.63 2.01
N THR A 74 25.79 10.09 0.84
CA THR A 74 27.22 10.37 0.61
C THR A 74 27.43 11.61 -0.27
N ALA A 75 27.18 12.79 0.29
CA ALA A 75 27.80 14.02 -0.19
C ALA A 75 27.79 15.06 0.93
N GLY A 76 28.91 15.17 1.66
CA GLY A 76 29.19 16.33 2.50
C GLY A 76 29.63 16.01 3.92
N GLU A 77 30.80 15.41 4.09
CA GLU A 77 31.69 15.77 5.20
C GLU A 77 33.12 15.56 4.69
N ALA A 78 33.82 16.66 4.44
CA ALA A 78 35.26 16.71 4.21
C ALA A 78 35.88 17.47 5.39
N PRO A 79 37.04 17.01 5.87
CA PRO A 79 38.22 17.85 5.77
C PRO A 79 39.29 17.26 4.84
#